data_AF-A0A1G5HJ86-F1
#
_entry.id   AF-A0A1G5HJ86-F1
#
_cell.length_a   1.000
_cell.length_b   1.000
_cell.length_c   1.000
_cell.angle_alpha   90.00
_cell.angle_beta   90.00
_cell.angle_gamma   90.00
#
_symmetry.space_group_name_H-M   'P 1'
#
loop_
_entity.id
_entity.type
_entity.pdbx_description
1 polymer ?
#
loop_
_entity_poly.entity_id
_entity_poly.type
_entity_poly.pdbx_seq_one_letter_code
_entity_poly.pdbx_strand_id
1 'polypeptide(L)'
;MIGTKLDKGQGLGNQLFCYVTARAIAAERGTGFGTAGQKYFVHNIHDDSGMYFMDIDLGEEITDEAAEKMKRFDDADDRIYLGTSAHDLEHGIYVSGADDSIHEVEDDTLLYGNLQAESYFSRYMDEIPGWLKVKPEYDTHEYTADDLCIIHMRCGDYRNEPSLFLERRYWLNGIRNMRAINPDMRFLIITDEVSNAHKVLPEIEAITNDIGRDYAIIKNARYLLLSNSSFAVFPAMTSTELKCAIAPKYWARYNVSDGYWASEQNIYSFLTYQDKKGKLWSAEECRAELDRYKVSSLTYKSVGIKPAGLKLLIQKLRSKAIYYRYYLGRIVMSVLRRIHIK
;
A
#
# COMPACT_ATOMS: atom_id res chain seq x y z
N MET A 1 4.54 -18.62 -22.42
CA MET A 1 3.71 -17.61 -21.71
C MET A 1 4.41 -17.14 -20.43
N ILE A 2 4.23 -15.88 -20.02
CA ILE A 2 4.59 -15.37 -18.69
C ILE A 2 3.30 -15.09 -17.90
N GLY A 3 3.30 -15.43 -16.61
CA GLY A 3 2.12 -15.22 -15.78
C GLY A 3 2.41 -15.05 -14.30
N THR A 4 1.35 -14.96 -13.51
CA THR A 4 1.42 -14.92 -12.04
C THR A 4 0.26 -15.71 -11.44
N LYS A 5 0.29 -15.91 -10.13
CA LYS A 5 -0.77 -16.57 -9.38
C LYS A 5 -1.52 -15.57 -8.50
N LEU A 6 -2.83 -15.53 -8.63
CA LEU A 6 -3.72 -14.79 -7.75
C LEU A 6 -4.09 -15.68 -6.56
N ASP A 7 -3.80 -15.21 -5.35
CA ASP A 7 -3.97 -16.02 -4.14
C ASP A 7 -5.27 -15.68 -3.38
N LYS A 8 -5.83 -16.70 -2.73
CA LYS A 8 -7.02 -16.56 -1.89
C LYS A 8 -6.74 -15.60 -0.72
N GLY A 9 -7.59 -14.60 -0.55
CA GLY A 9 -7.49 -13.62 0.54
C GLY A 9 -6.51 -12.47 0.26
N GLN A 10 -5.87 -12.45 -0.91
CA GLN A 10 -5.08 -11.32 -1.37
C GLN A 10 -6.00 -10.13 -1.66
N GLY A 11 -5.73 -8.97 -1.05
CA GLY A 11 -6.52 -7.75 -1.31
C GLY A 11 -6.35 -7.25 -2.74
N LEU A 12 -7.37 -6.56 -3.27
CA LEU A 12 -7.40 -6.11 -4.67
C LEU A 12 -6.13 -5.35 -5.09
N GLY A 13 -5.64 -4.42 -4.27
CA GLY A 13 -4.41 -3.68 -4.60
C GLY A 13 -3.22 -4.59 -4.90
N ASN A 14 -3.02 -5.63 -4.09
CA ASN A 14 -1.94 -6.60 -4.30
C ASN A 14 -2.19 -7.48 -5.54
N GLN A 15 -3.44 -7.89 -5.78
CA GLN A 15 -3.80 -8.63 -6.98
C GLN A 15 -3.52 -7.82 -8.26
N LEU A 16 -3.85 -6.52 -8.24
CA LEU A 16 -3.55 -5.62 -9.35
C LEU A 16 -2.05 -5.46 -9.57
N PHE A 17 -1.22 -5.48 -8.53
CA PHE A 17 0.24 -5.46 -8.68
C PHE A 17 0.76 -6.72 -9.36
N CYS A 18 0.36 -7.90 -8.89
CA CYS A 18 0.72 -9.16 -9.53
C CYS A 18 0.30 -9.15 -11.02
N TYR A 19 -0.95 -8.73 -11.27
CA TYR A 19 -1.52 -8.61 -12.61
C TYR A 19 -0.73 -7.66 -13.53
N VAL A 20 -0.55 -6.40 -13.12
CA VAL A 20 0.12 -5.37 -13.92
C VAL A 20 1.57 -5.74 -14.16
N THR A 21 2.28 -6.21 -13.13
CA THR A 21 3.67 -6.64 -13.26
C THR A 21 3.80 -7.80 -14.25
N ALA A 22 3.01 -8.87 -14.10
CA ALA A 22 3.09 -10.00 -15.02
C ALA A 22 2.71 -9.62 -16.46
N ARG A 23 1.69 -8.77 -16.64
CA ARG A 23 1.27 -8.28 -17.95
C ARG A 23 2.34 -7.41 -18.61
N ALA A 24 2.97 -6.51 -17.85
CA ALA A 24 4.07 -5.67 -18.31
C ALA A 24 5.29 -6.49 -18.71
N ILE A 25 5.70 -7.46 -17.89
CA ILE A 25 6.83 -8.34 -18.19
C ILE A 25 6.52 -9.22 -19.41
N ALA A 26 5.32 -9.79 -19.53
CA ALA A 26 4.93 -10.54 -20.74
C ALA A 26 5.01 -9.68 -22.01
N ALA A 27 4.52 -8.43 -21.95
CA ALA A 27 4.63 -7.48 -23.04
C ALA A 27 6.09 -7.14 -23.39
N GLU A 28 6.96 -6.96 -22.38
CA GLU A 28 8.39 -6.67 -22.56
C GLU A 28 9.12 -7.82 -23.24
N ARG A 29 8.76 -9.07 -22.90
CA ARG A 29 9.37 -10.26 -23.48
C ARG A 29 8.73 -10.67 -24.82
N GLY A 30 7.64 -10.02 -25.24
CA GLY A 30 6.90 -10.38 -26.45
C GLY A 30 6.25 -11.76 -26.37
N THR A 31 5.83 -12.19 -25.18
CA THR A 31 5.25 -13.52 -24.92
C THR A 31 3.75 -13.43 -24.63
N GLY A 32 3.08 -14.58 -24.62
CA GLY A 32 1.69 -14.66 -24.13
C GLY A 32 1.61 -14.35 -22.63
N PHE A 33 0.48 -13.79 -22.20
CA PHE A 33 0.18 -13.47 -20.80
C PHE A 33 -0.91 -14.39 -20.24
N GLY A 34 -0.77 -14.81 -18.98
CA GLY A 34 -1.79 -15.59 -18.29
C GLY A 34 -1.75 -15.45 -16.77
N THR A 35 -2.80 -15.95 -16.12
CA THR A 35 -2.90 -15.96 -14.66
C THR A 35 -3.43 -17.28 -14.14
N ALA A 36 -2.82 -17.76 -13.06
CA ALA A 36 -3.33 -18.87 -12.27
C ALA A 36 -4.26 -18.36 -11.16
N GLY A 37 -5.23 -19.17 -10.76
CA GLY A 37 -6.11 -18.84 -9.63
C GLY A 37 -7.13 -17.73 -9.93
N GLN A 38 -7.58 -17.59 -11.18
CA GLN A 38 -8.53 -16.55 -11.60
C GLN A 38 -9.82 -16.51 -10.75
N LYS A 39 -10.26 -17.66 -10.23
CA LYS A 39 -11.39 -17.76 -9.27
C LYS A 39 -11.21 -16.98 -7.95
N TYR A 40 -9.99 -16.56 -7.62
CA TYR A 40 -9.71 -15.75 -6.43
C TYR A 40 -9.65 -14.25 -6.75
N PHE A 41 -9.75 -13.86 -8.02
CA PHE A 41 -9.68 -12.48 -8.43
C PHE A 41 -10.84 -11.66 -7.85
N VAL A 42 -10.52 -10.60 -7.11
CA VAL A 42 -11.48 -9.74 -6.38
C VAL A 42 -12.26 -10.47 -5.27
N HIS A 43 -11.96 -11.74 -5.01
CA HIS A 43 -12.47 -12.49 -3.87
C HIS A 43 -11.48 -12.39 -2.72
N ASN A 44 -11.69 -11.43 -1.81
CA ASN A 44 -10.83 -11.21 -0.66
C ASN A 44 -11.61 -11.21 0.66
N ILE A 45 -10.91 -11.03 1.78
CA ILE A 45 -11.52 -11.09 3.12
C ILE A 45 -12.54 -9.97 3.39
N HIS A 46 -12.62 -8.95 2.53
CA HIS A 46 -13.49 -7.77 2.67
C HIS A 46 -14.53 -7.65 1.57
N ASP A 47 -14.41 -8.37 0.45
CA ASP A 47 -15.33 -8.28 -0.70
C ASP A 47 -15.39 -9.60 -1.48
N ASP A 48 -16.59 -10.01 -1.85
CA ASP A 48 -16.89 -11.25 -2.60
C ASP A 48 -17.75 -10.96 -3.86
N SER A 49 -17.89 -9.69 -4.25
CA SER A 49 -18.72 -9.24 -5.37
C SER A 49 -18.13 -9.53 -6.76
N GLY A 50 -16.87 -9.97 -6.83
CA GLY A 50 -16.13 -10.16 -8.07
C GLY A 50 -15.75 -8.83 -8.75
N MET A 51 -15.10 -8.90 -9.92
CA MET A 51 -14.72 -7.69 -10.68
C MET A 51 -15.92 -7.16 -11.50
N TYR A 52 -16.86 -6.47 -10.87
CA TYR A 52 -18.02 -5.92 -11.59
C TYR A 52 -17.72 -4.61 -12.34
N PHE A 53 -16.79 -3.79 -11.82
CA PHE A 53 -16.57 -2.41 -12.26
C PHE A 53 -15.46 -2.21 -13.29
N MET A 54 -14.75 -3.28 -13.68
CA MET A 54 -13.75 -3.28 -14.75
C MET A 54 -13.90 -4.54 -15.60
N ASP A 55 -13.54 -4.46 -16.88
CA ASP A 55 -13.36 -5.64 -17.73
C ASP A 55 -11.86 -5.96 -17.81
N ILE A 56 -11.39 -6.75 -16.85
CA ILE A 56 -9.97 -7.12 -16.77
C ILE A 56 -9.73 -8.38 -17.58
N ASP A 57 -8.90 -8.24 -18.61
CA ASP A 57 -8.33 -9.37 -19.34
C ASP A 57 -7.25 -10.03 -18.49
N LEU A 58 -7.60 -11.14 -17.84
CA LEU A 58 -6.72 -11.96 -16.99
C LEU A 58 -5.75 -12.84 -17.78
N GLY A 59 -5.75 -12.75 -19.12
CA GLY A 59 -4.96 -13.59 -20.00
C GLY A 59 -5.43 -15.05 -19.99
N GLU A 60 -4.57 -15.94 -20.48
CA GLU A 60 -4.84 -17.37 -20.50
C GLU A 60 -4.93 -17.93 -19.07
N GLU A 61 -5.90 -18.82 -18.82
CA GLU A 61 -6.02 -19.51 -17.54
C GLU A 61 -4.91 -20.55 -17.39
N ILE A 62 -4.06 -20.35 -16.39
CA ILE A 62 -2.99 -21.28 -16.06
C ILE A 62 -3.51 -22.25 -15.01
N THR A 63 -3.77 -23.50 -15.41
CA THR A 63 -4.22 -24.55 -14.46
C THR A 63 -3.12 -24.89 -13.45
N ASP A 64 -3.49 -25.51 -12.34
CA ASP A 64 -2.51 -25.94 -11.33
C ASP A 64 -1.49 -26.93 -11.94
N GLU A 65 -1.90 -27.83 -12.83
CA GLU A 65 -0.99 -28.77 -13.52
C GLU A 65 -0.08 -28.10 -14.55
N ALA A 66 -0.52 -27.00 -15.16
CA ALA A 66 0.31 -26.20 -16.05
C ALA A 66 1.33 -25.40 -15.22
N ALA A 67 0.89 -24.76 -14.14
CA ALA A 67 1.73 -23.98 -13.25
C ALA A 67 2.90 -24.78 -12.66
N GLU A 68 2.69 -26.06 -12.34
CA GLU A 68 3.75 -26.96 -11.85
C GLU A 68 4.86 -27.25 -12.87
N LYS A 69 4.60 -27.05 -14.16
CA LYS A 69 5.57 -27.30 -15.24
C LYS A 69 6.32 -26.06 -15.67
N MET A 70 5.77 -24.88 -15.36
CA MET A 70 6.38 -23.59 -15.69
C MET A 70 7.61 -23.34 -14.81
N LYS A 71 8.56 -22.56 -15.33
CA LYS A 71 9.65 -22.00 -14.53
C LYS A 71 9.09 -21.07 -13.46
N ARG A 72 9.83 -20.91 -12.37
CA ARG A 72 9.45 -20.07 -11.24
C ARG A 72 10.43 -18.94 -11.08
N PHE A 73 9.92 -17.72 -11.06
CA PHE A 73 10.62 -16.54 -10.59
C PHE A 73 10.06 -16.15 -9.22
N ASP A 74 10.93 -16.02 -8.22
CA ASP A 74 10.58 -15.51 -6.90
C ASP A 74 11.24 -14.15 -6.71
N ASP A 75 10.42 -13.11 -6.62
CA ASP A 75 10.86 -11.77 -6.24
C ASP A 75 11.56 -11.80 -4.87
N ALA A 76 12.51 -10.90 -4.66
CA ALA A 76 13.31 -10.88 -3.44
C ALA A 76 12.42 -10.77 -2.18
N ASP A 77 12.77 -11.52 -1.13
CA ASP A 77 12.09 -11.55 0.18
C ASP A 77 13.08 -11.37 1.34
N ASP A 78 13.78 -10.24 1.31
CA ASP A 78 14.65 -9.78 2.38
C ASP A 78 13.82 -9.29 3.55
N ARG A 79 14.16 -9.80 4.74
CA ARG A 79 13.44 -9.46 5.96
C ARG A 79 14.35 -8.99 7.08
N ILE A 80 13.89 -7.98 7.80
CA ILE A 80 14.47 -7.56 9.08
C ILE A 80 13.54 -7.92 10.23
N TYR A 81 14.10 -8.33 11.37
CA TYR A 81 13.34 -8.80 12.52
C TYR A 81 13.47 -7.82 13.68
N LEU A 82 12.43 -7.00 13.88
CA LEU A 82 12.41 -5.94 14.88
C LEU A 82 11.26 -6.11 15.87
N GLY A 83 11.49 -5.67 17.11
CA GLY A 83 10.50 -5.65 18.18
C GLY A 83 9.46 -4.54 18.01
N THR A 84 8.93 -4.37 16.81
CA THR A 84 7.87 -3.40 16.47
C THR A 84 6.48 -4.00 16.63
N SER A 85 6.36 -5.32 16.43
CA SER A 85 5.19 -6.14 16.74
C SER A 85 5.60 -7.59 17.04
N ALA A 86 4.66 -8.43 17.46
CA ALA A 86 4.90 -9.87 17.55
C ALA A 86 5.10 -10.47 16.13
N HIS A 87 4.29 -10.02 15.18
CA HIS A 87 4.38 -10.40 13.77
C HIS A 87 5.76 -10.09 13.18
N ASP A 88 6.31 -8.91 13.41
CA ASP A 88 7.62 -8.49 12.89
C ASP A 88 8.79 -9.28 13.49
N LEU A 89 8.62 -9.81 14.70
CA LEU A 89 9.60 -10.70 15.32
C LEU A 89 9.55 -12.12 14.76
N GLU A 90 8.36 -12.59 14.41
CA GLU A 90 8.14 -13.96 13.96
C GLU A 90 8.38 -14.13 12.46
N HIS A 91 7.71 -13.28 11.67
CA HIS A 91 7.68 -13.33 10.22
C HIS A 91 8.65 -12.34 9.57
N GLY A 92 9.06 -11.28 10.29
CA GLY A 92 9.94 -10.25 9.75
C GLY A 92 9.19 -9.17 8.98
N ILE A 93 9.84 -8.02 8.83
CA ILE A 93 9.39 -6.90 8.01
C ILE A 93 10.04 -7.08 6.64
N TYR A 94 9.21 -7.16 5.59
CA TYR A 94 9.67 -7.17 4.21
C TYR A 94 10.35 -5.84 3.87
N VAL A 95 11.59 -5.90 3.37
CA VAL A 95 12.42 -4.72 3.04
C VAL A 95 13.12 -4.84 1.69
N SER A 96 12.72 -5.78 0.83
CA SER A 96 13.33 -5.86 -0.50
C SER A 96 12.97 -4.67 -1.37
N GLY A 97 13.91 -4.34 -2.26
CA GLY A 97 13.72 -3.46 -3.40
C GLY A 97 13.33 -4.22 -4.65
N ALA A 98 13.56 -3.61 -5.80
CA ALA A 98 13.39 -4.25 -7.07
C ALA A 98 14.49 -5.32 -7.29
N ASP A 99 14.10 -6.46 -7.82
CA ASP A 99 14.95 -7.47 -8.44
C ASP A 99 14.88 -7.28 -9.96
N ASP A 100 15.89 -6.61 -10.51
CA ASP A 100 15.94 -6.27 -11.93
C ASP A 100 16.02 -7.51 -12.85
N SER A 101 16.35 -8.69 -12.32
CA SER A 101 16.39 -9.93 -13.11
C SER A 101 15.00 -10.37 -13.60
N ILE A 102 13.92 -9.80 -13.03
CA ILE A 102 12.55 -10.01 -13.51
C ILE A 102 12.39 -9.61 -14.99
N HIS A 103 13.17 -8.65 -15.49
CA HIS A 103 13.12 -8.19 -16.88
C HIS A 103 13.82 -9.17 -17.85
N GLU A 104 14.56 -10.14 -17.32
CA GLU A 104 15.34 -11.12 -18.07
C GLU A 104 14.68 -12.50 -18.09
N VAL A 105 13.54 -12.67 -17.42
CA VAL A 105 12.84 -13.96 -17.34
C VAL A 105 12.53 -14.51 -18.74
N GLU A 106 12.67 -15.82 -18.85
CA GLU A 106 12.40 -16.54 -20.08
C GLU A 106 10.90 -16.77 -20.26
N ASP A 107 10.51 -17.14 -21.48
CA ASP A 107 9.17 -17.65 -21.70
C ASP A 107 8.91 -18.90 -20.84
N ASP A 108 7.63 -19.15 -20.56
CA ASP A 108 7.17 -20.23 -19.69
C ASP A 108 7.54 -20.04 -18.20
N THR A 109 7.37 -18.81 -17.69
CA THR A 109 7.72 -18.43 -16.30
C THR A 109 6.52 -17.88 -15.53
N LEU A 110 6.34 -18.36 -14.29
CA LEU A 110 5.42 -17.78 -13.31
C LEU A 110 6.17 -16.91 -12.31
N LEU A 111 5.68 -15.67 -12.16
CA LEU A 111 6.20 -14.66 -11.25
C LEU A 111 5.47 -14.75 -9.91
N TYR A 112 6.25 -14.85 -8.82
CA TYR A 112 5.80 -14.88 -7.44
C TYR A 112 6.48 -13.79 -6.61
N GLY A 113 5.83 -13.38 -5.52
CA GLY A 113 6.40 -12.47 -4.53
C GLY A 113 5.58 -11.19 -4.37
N ASN A 114 6.24 -10.10 -3.99
CA ASN A 114 5.55 -8.84 -3.73
C ASN A 114 5.15 -8.15 -5.05
N LEU A 115 6.05 -8.11 -6.04
CA LEU A 115 5.77 -7.65 -7.40
C LEU A 115 5.20 -6.23 -7.49
N GLN A 116 5.55 -5.34 -6.54
CA GLN A 116 4.99 -3.98 -6.46
C GLN A 116 5.96 -2.90 -6.91
N ALA A 117 7.18 -3.25 -7.35
CA ALA A 117 8.16 -2.24 -7.72
C ALA A 117 7.72 -1.51 -9.00
N GLU A 118 7.73 -0.18 -8.96
CA GLU A 118 7.40 0.65 -10.12
C GLU A 118 8.26 0.31 -11.35
N SER A 119 9.55 -0.02 -11.15
CA SER A 119 10.46 -0.38 -12.23
C SER A 119 9.95 -1.57 -13.07
N TYR A 120 9.23 -2.51 -12.47
CA TYR A 120 8.71 -3.70 -13.14
C TYR A 120 7.70 -3.40 -14.25
N PHE A 121 6.97 -2.28 -14.14
CA PHE A 121 5.90 -1.92 -15.08
C PHE A 121 5.99 -0.49 -15.61
N SER A 122 6.97 0.31 -15.15
CA SER A 122 7.11 1.73 -15.49
C SER A 122 7.16 2.03 -17.00
N ARG A 123 7.67 1.10 -17.82
CA ARG A 123 7.71 1.22 -19.28
C ARG A 123 6.33 1.21 -19.94
N TYR A 124 5.31 0.75 -19.23
CA TYR A 124 3.93 0.59 -19.72
C TYR A 124 2.92 1.51 -19.01
N MET A 125 3.39 2.59 -18.38
CA MET A 125 2.49 3.49 -17.63
C MET A 125 1.41 4.13 -18.51
N ASP A 126 1.65 4.29 -19.81
CA ASP A 126 0.66 4.84 -20.74
C ASP A 126 -0.43 3.82 -21.10
N GLU A 127 -0.13 2.52 -21.04
CA GLU A 127 -1.04 1.42 -21.36
C GLU A 127 -1.87 0.96 -20.15
N ILE A 128 -1.31 1.05 -18.93
CA ILE A 128 -1.97 0.58 -17.69
C ILE A 128 -3.38 1.19 -17.49
N PRO A 129 -3.65 2.48 -17.77
CA PRO A 129 -5.02 3.02 -17.70
C PRO A 129 -6.02 2.28 -18.59
N GLY A 130 -5.57 1.74 -19.73
CA GLY A 130 -6.39 0.88 -20.59
C GLY A 130 -6.62 -0.51 -20.00
N TRP A 131 -5.63 -1.08 -19.31
CA TRP A 131 -5.72 -2.39 -18.67
C TRP A 131 -6.64 -2.38 -17.44
N LEU A 132 -6.65 -1.26 -16.71
CA LEU A 132 -7.42 -1.07 -15.47
C LEU A 132 -8.60 -0.12 -15.68
N LYS A 133 -9.20 -0.14 -16.86
CA LYS A 133 -10.26 0.80 -17.22
C LYS A 133 -11.54 0.51 -16.43
N VAL A 134 -11.98 1.48 -15.64
CA VAL A 134 -13.29 1.49 -15.00
C VAL A 134 -14.37 1.62 -16.07
N LYS A 135 -15.42 0.79 -15.99
CA LYS A 135 -16.55 0.88 -16.94
C LYS A 135 -17.28 2.21 -16.76
N PRO A 136 -17.76 2.85 -17.84
CA PRO A 136 -18.40 4.16 -17.76
C PRO A 136 -19.55 4.27 -16.75
N GLU A 137 -20.32 3.20 -16.55
CA GLU A 137 -21.45 3.15 -15.61
C GLU A 137 -21.03 3.10 -14.13
N TYR A 138 -19.77 2.77 -13.82
CA TYR A 138 -19.21 2.77 -12.47
C TYR A 138 -18.20 3.90 -12.24
N ASP A 139 -17.78 4.60 -13.30
CA ASP A 139 -16.92 5.78 -13.17
C ASP A 139 -17.71 6.96 -12.59
N THR A 140 -17.07 7.79 -11.78
CA THR A 140 -17.74 8.95 -11.15
C THR A 140 -16.80 10.11 -10.90
N HIS A 141 -17.30 11.31 -11.20
CA HIS A 141 -16.64 12.59 -10.92
C HIS A 141 -17.32 13.38 -9.80
N GLU A 142 -18.19 12.74 -9.01
CA GLU A 142 -18.96 13.36 -7.93
C GLU A 142 -18.07 14.14 -6.94
N TYR A 143 -16.86 13.65 -6.69
CA TYR A 143 -15.89 14.27 -5.79
C TYR A 143 -14.64 14.81 -6.50
N THR A 144 -14.73 15.07 -7.81
CA THR A 144 -13.67 15.74 -8.58
C THR A 144 -13.82 17.25 -8.43
N ALA A 145 -13.05 17.87 -7.54
CA ALA A 145 -13.08 19.32 -7.34
C ALA A 145 -11.69 19.91 -7.06
N ASP A 146 -11.51 21.20 -7.38
CA ASP A 146 -10.26 21.93 -7.14
C ASP A 146 -10.03 22.34 -5.69
N ASP A 147 -11.06 22.23 -4.86
CA ASP A 147 -11.07 22.58 -3.45
C ASP A 147 -11.34 21.37 -2.53
N LEU A 148 -11.27 20.14 -3.05
CA LEU A 148 -11.55 18.93 -2.28
C LEU A 148 -10.36 17.97 -2.28
N CYS A 149 -9.91 17.61 -1.08
CA CYS A 149 -8.97 16.53 -0.85
C CYS A 149 -9.70 15.29 -0.31
N ILE A 150 -9.52 14.18 -1.00
CA ILE A 150 -9.98 12.87 -0.54
C ILE A 150 -8.93 12.26 0.39
N ILE A 151 -9.36 11.87 1.59
CA ILE A 151 -8.56 11.16 2.58
C ILE A 151 -8.92 9.68 2.50
N HIS A 152 -8.03 8.85 1.95
CA HIS A 152 -8.21 7.40 1.96
C HIS A 152 -7.70 6.83 3.30
N MET A 153 -8.61 6.63 4.25
CA MET A 153 -8.30 6.16 5.59
C MET A 153 -8.61 4.67 5.76
N ARG A 154 -7.57 3.85 5.86
CA ARG A 154 -7.69 2.43 6.19
C ARG A 154 -7.78 2.24 7.70
N CYS A 155 -8.93 1.80 8.18
CA CYS A 155 -9.19 1.57 9.59
C CYS A 155 -9.20 0.10 9.96
N GLY A 156 -10.02 -0.72 9.29
CA GLY A 156 -10.53 -2.01 9.75
C GLY A 156 -9.48 -2.92 10.41
N ASP A 157 -8.78 -3.70 9.60
CA ASP A 157 -7.74 -4.63 10.06
C ASP A 157 -6.51 -3.92 10.65
N TYR A 158 -6.27 -2.66 10.27
CA TYR A 158 -5.08 -1.91 10.69
C TYR A 158 -5.19 -1.43 12.14
N ARG A 159 -6.39 -1.13 12.63
CA ARG A 159 -6.65 -0.43 13.90
C ARG A 159 -5.94 -1.02 15.12
N ASN A 160 -5.77 -2.34 15.17
CA ASN A 160 -5.18 -3.02 16.33
C ASN A 160 -3.67 -3.23 16.20
N GLU A 161 -3.08 -2.76 15.11
CA GLU A 161 -1.66 -2.87 14.81
C GLU A 161 -0.97 -1.49 14.90
N PRO A 162 -0.32 -1.15 16.03
CA PRO A 162 0.28 0.18 16.24
C PRO A 162 1.41 0.49 15.25
N SER A 163 2.07 -0.53 14.71
CA SER A 163 3.13 -0.33 13.73
C SER A 163 2.59 0.10 12.36
N LEU A 164 1.32 -0.22 12.07
CA LEU A 164 0.66 -0.08 10.77
C LEU A 164 -0.40 1.04 10.75
N PHE A 165 -1.19 1.20 11.82
CA PHE A 165 -2.30 2.16 11.89
C PHE A 165 -1.82 3.61 11.97
N LEU A 166 -2.14 4.42 10.96
CA LEU A 166 -1.73 5.82 10.90
C LEU A 166 -2.47 6.67 11.94
N GLU A 167 -1.72 7.26 12.87
CA GLU A 167 -2.27 8.05 13.96
C GLU A 167 -2.82 9.41 13.48
N ARG A 168 -3.72 10.02 14.27
CA ARG A 168 -4.33 11.35 14.00
C ARG A 168 -3.32 12.40 13.55
N ARG A 169 -2.09 12.39 14.11
CA ARG A 169 -1.04 13.35 13.76
C ARG A 169 -0.61 13.26 12.28
N TYR A 170 -0.56 12.08 11.69
CA TYR A 170 -0.25 11.92 10.26
C TYR A 170 -1.26 12.69 9.41
N TRP A 171 -2.55 12.46 9.68
CA TRP A 171 -3.63 13.08 8.95
C TRP A 171 -3.69 14.60 9.13
N LEU A 172 -3.53 15.10 10.37
CA LEU A 172 -3.52 16.54 10.64
C LEU A 172 -2.35 17.27 9.94
N ASN A 173 -1.18 16.63 9.88
CA ASN A 173 -0.05 17.17 9.11
C ASN A 173 -0.37 17.19 7.61
N GLY A 174 -0.99 16.13 7.09
CA GLY A 174 -1.41 16.07 5.68
C GLY A 174 -2.44 17.14 5.33
N ILE A 175 -3.45 17.33 6.19
CA ILE A 175 -4.45 18.40 6.08
C ILE A 175 -3.78 19.78 6.05
N ARG A 176 -2.77 20.02 6.91
CA ARG A 176 -2.01 21.27 6.89
C ARG A 176 -1.26 21.45 5.57
N ASN A 177 -0.63 20.39 5.06
CA ASN A 177 0.09 20.43 3.80
C ASN A 177 -0.85 20.69 2.61
N MET A 178 -2.03 20.06 2.58
CA MET A 178 -3.03 20.32 1.54
C MET A 178 -3.62 21.74 1.64
N ARG A 179 -3.80 22.27 2.86
CA ARG A 179 -4.21 23.67 3.06
C ARG A 179 -3.14 24.69 2.68
N ALA A 180 -1.86 24.30 2.69
CA ALA A 180 -0.79 25.15 2.17
C ALA A 180 -0.84 25.28 0.65
N ILE A 181 -1.42 24.29 -0.05
CA ILE A 181 -1.68 24.35 -1.50
C ILE A 181 -2.92 25.23 -1.77
N ASN A 182 -4.02 24.97 -1.05
CA ASN A 182 -5.25 25.75 -1.14
C ASN A 182 -5.81 26.02 0.27
N PRO A 183 -5.81 27.27 0.77
CA PRO A 183 -6.32 27.59 2.11
C PRO A 183 -7.78 27.17 2.36
N ASP A 184 -8.60 27.14 1.30
CA ASP A 184 -10.02 26.78 1.35
C ASP A 184 -10.28 25.27 1.13
N MET A 185 -9.22 24.45 1.13
CA MET A 185 -9.34 23.00 0.92
C MET A 185 -10.32 22.35 1.91
N ARG A 186 -11.35 21.71 1.35
CA ARG A 186 -12.29 20.82 2.01
C ARG A 186 -11.72 19.40 2.02
N PHE A 187 -12.24 18.59 2.94
CA PHE A 187 -11.77 17.22 3.14
C PHE A 187 -12.96 16.28 3.27
N LEU A 188 -12.84 15.10 2.66
CA LEU A 188 -13.78 13.99 2.81
C LEU A 188 -12.99 12.72 3.04
N ILE A 189 -13.36 11.94 4.06
CA ILE A 189 -12.74 10.65 4.33
C ILE A 189 -13.52 9.55 3.62
N ILE A 190 -12.78 8.73 2.88
CA ILE A 190 -13.24 7.44 2.36
C ILE A 190 -12.57 6.37 3.19
N THR A 191 -13.38 5.48 3.77
CA THR A 191 -12.90 4.49 4.73
C THR A 191 -13.74 3.22 4.70
N ASP A 192 -13.10 2.12 5.11
CA ASP A 192 -13.76 0.86 5.39
C ASP A 192 -14.55 0.88 6.71
N GLU A 193 -14.34 1.86 7.60
CA GLU A 193 -15.07 1.95 8.87
C GLU A 193 -15.26 3.39 9.40
N VAL A 194 -16.39 4.03 9.06
CA VAL A 194 -16.76 5.40 9.50
C VAL A 194 -16.59 5.63 11.00
N SER A 195 -17.04 4.67 11.84
CA SER A 195 -16.95 4.80 13.30
C SER A 195 -15.50 4.98 13.79
N ASN A 196 -14.55 4.30 13.15
CA ASN A 196 -13.14 4.42 13.50
C ASN A 196 -12.51 5.65 12.88
N ALA A 197 -12.87 6.02 11.66
CA ALA A 197 -12.44 7.29 11.07
C ALA A 197 -12.81 8.48 11.96
N HIS A 198 -14.05 8.56 12.45
CA HIS A 198 -14.46 9.62 13.39
C HIS A 198 -13.77 9.57 14.75
N LYS A 199 -13.21 8.42 15.17
CA LYS A 199 -12.35 8.38 16.37
C LYS A 199 -10.98 9.02 16.13
N VAL A 200 -10.53 9.06 14.88
CA VAL A 200 -9.25 9.65 14.46
C VAL A 200 -9.43 11.12 14.06
N LEU A 201 -10.43 11.43 13.23
CA LEU A 201 -10.76 12.76 12.68
C LEU A 201 -12.28 13.04 12.86
N PRO A 202 -12.77 13.35 14.07
CA PRO A 202 -14.18 13.66 14.31
C PRO A 202 -14.69 14.91 13.60
N GLU A 203 -13.78 15.78 13.13
CA GLU A 203 -14.10 17.05 12.48
C GLU A 203 -14.28 16.96 10.96
N ILE A 204 -14.05 15.78 10.36
CA ILE A 204 -14.15 15.56 8.92
C ILE A 204 -15.20 14.51 8.65
N GLU A 205 -16.06 14.79 7.68
CA GLU A 205 -17.05 13.83 7.19
C GLU A 205 -16.37 12.57 6.68
N ALA A 206 -16.92 11.41 7.04
CA ALA A 206 -16.45 10.12 6.58
C ALA A 206 -17.59 9.30 5.98
N ILE A 207 -17.32 8.73 4.81
CA ILE A 207 -18.22 7.85 4.08
C ILE A 207 -17.58 6.48 3.85
N THR A 208 -18.43 5.48 3.66
CA THR A 208 -18.06 4.12 3.25
C THR A 208 -18.90 3.78 2.03
N ASN A 209 -18.28 3.24 0.98
CA ASN A 209 -18.96 2.72 -0.20
C ASN A 209 -18.52 1.27 -0.48
N ASP A 210 -18.99 0.72 -1.59
CA ASP A 210 -18.41 -0.48 -2.20
C ASP A 210 -17.03 -0.22 -2.82
N ILE A 211 -16.28 -1.29 -3.06
CA ILE A 211 -14.89 -1.22 -3.54
C ILE A 211 -14.76 -0.49 -4.89
N GLY A 212 -15.71 -0.70 -5.81
CA GLY A 212 -15.68 -0.11 -7.14
C GLY A 212 -15.91 1.40 -7.09
N ARG A 213 -16.87 1.85 -6.27
CA ARG A 213 -17.12 3.26 -6.04
C ARG A 213 -15.93 3.95 -5.35
N ASP A 214 -15.34 3.34 -4.32
CA ASP A 214 -14.14 3.88 -3.68
C ASP A 214 -12.97 3.98 -4.66
N TYR A 215 -12.77 2.97 -5.51
CA TYR A 215 -11.75 2.99 -6.56
C TYR A 215 -11.97 4.16 -7.53
N ALA A 216 -13.19 4.34 -8.04
CA ALA A 216 -13.52 5.40 -8.99
C ALA A 216 -13.35 6.80 -8.37
N ILE A 217 -13.75 6.98 -7.11
CA ILE A 217 -13.56 8.26 -6.41
C ILE A 217 -12.06 8.58 -6.24
N ILE A 218 -11.25 7.61 -5.82
CA ILE A 218 -9.80 7.81 -5.69
C ILE A 218 -9.17 8.11 -7.05
N LYS A 219 -9.58 7.38 -8.10
CA LYS A 219 -9.10 7.58 -9.48
C LYS A 219 -9.36 8.99 -9.99
N ASN A 220 -10.51 9.59 -9.68
CA ASN A 220 -10.88 10.91 -10.19
C ASN A 220 -10.66 12.06 -9.19
N ALA A 221 -10.00 11.81 -8.06
CA ALA A 221 -9.67 12.83 -7.08
C ALA A 221 -8.46 13.67 -7.54
N ARG A 222 -8.56 15.00 -7.39
CA ARG A 222 -7.44 15.92 -7.71
C ARG A 222 -6.41 16.01 -6.60
N TYR A 223 -6.83 15.85 -5.35
CA TYR A 223 -5.96 15.88 -4.18
C TYR A 223 -6.22 14.67 -3.29
N LEU A 224 -5.16 13.93 -2.97
CA LEU A 224 -5.22 12.68 -2.22
C LEU A 224 -4.34 12.72 -0.98
N LEU A 225 -4.89 12.32 0.16
CA LEU A 225 -4.12 11.98 1.35
C LEU A 225 -4.33 10.49 1.64
N LEU A 226 -3.30 9.69 1.37
CA LEU A 226 -3.40 8.24 1.30
C LEU A 226 -2.99 7.57 2.61
N SER A 227 -3.56 6.38 2.86
CA SER A 227 -3.02 5.43 3.82
C SER A 227 -1.88 4.61 3.19
N ASN A 228 -1.22 3.78 4.01
CA ASN A 228 -0.21 2.79 3.62
C ASN A 228 -0.83 1.50 3.05
N SER A 229 -1.85 1.65 2.19
CA SER A 229 -2.56 0.54 1.56
C SER A 229 -2.32 0.54 0.05
N SER A 230 -1.97 -0.62 -0.50
CA SER A 230 -1.77 -0.83 -1.95
C SER A 230 -3.04 -0.58 -2.77
N PHE A 231 -4.23 -0.66 -2.15
CA PHE A 231 -5.51 -0.43 -2.82
C PHE A 231 -5.57 0.90 -3.58
N ALA A 232 -5.03 1.97 -2.99
CA ALA A 232 -5.12 3.30 -3.57
C ALA A 232 -4.04 3.61 -4.60
N VAL A 233 -3.06 2.71 -4.84
CA VAL A 233 -1.92 3.02 -5.70
C VAL A 233 -2.33 3.09 -7.16
N PHE A 234 -2.91 2.04 -7.73
CA PHE A 234 -3.36 2.05 -9.12
C PHE A 234 -4.44 3.08 -9.45
N PRO A 235 -5.52 3.29 -8.67
CA PRO A 235 -6.47 4.35 -8.99
C PRO A 235 -5.80 5.72 -9.01
N ALA A 236 -4.91 6.01 -8.05
CA ALA A 236 -4.16 7.27 -8.06
C ALA A 236 -3.19 7.38 -9.25
N MET A 237 -2.47 6.30 -9.58
CA MET A 237 -1.47 6.26 -10.66
C MET A 237 -2.10 6.41 -12.05
N THR A 238 -3.26 5.80 -12.26
CA THR A 238 -4.00 5.83 -13.55
C THR A 238 -4.90 7.06 -13.69
N SER A 239 -4.86 7.97 -12.72
CA SER A 239 -5.67 9.18 -12.73
C SER A 239 -5.23 10.16 -13.82
N THR A 240 -6.20 10.72 -14.54
CA THR A 240 -5.98 11.88 -15.41
C THR A 240 -6.31 13.21 -14.72
N GLU A 241 -6.79 13.17 -13.47
CA GLU A 241 -7.23 14.35 -12.69
C GLU A 241 -6.24 14.72 -11.58
N LEU A 242 -5.40 13.78 -11.15
CA LEU A 242 -4.55 13.93 -9.97
C LEU A 242 -3.58 15.11 -10.11
N LYS A 243 -3.60 16.00 -9.12
CA LYS A 243 -2.68 17.13 -8.98
C LYS A 243 -1.66 16.90 -7.87
N CYS A 244 -2.06 16.25 -6.77
CA CYS A 244 -1.16 15.95 -5.65
C CYS A 244 -1.66 14.75 -4.85
N ALA A 245 -0.76 13.81 -4.54
CA ALA A 245 -1.00 12.71 -3.61
C ALA A 245 0.08 12.69 -2.53
N ILE A 246 -0.34 12.74 -1.27
CA ILE A 246 0.53 12.57 -0.11
C ILE A 246 0.32 11.17 0.49
N ALA A 247 1.42 10.43 0.62
CA ALA A 247 1.47 9.10 1.22
C ALA A 247 2.41 9.07 2.45
N PRO A 248 2.28 8.08 3.34
CA PRO A 248 3.17 7.98 4.50
C PRO A 248 4.57 7.52 4.10
N LYS A 249 5.59 8.24 4.55
CA LYS A 249 6.99 7.79 4.46
C LYS A 249 7.20 6.48 5.24
N TYR A 250 8.08 5.60 4.76
CA TYR A 250 8.31 4.25 5.31
C TYR A 250 7.11 3.30 5.20
N TRP A 251 6.07 3.72 4.48
CA TRP A 251 4.87 2.94 4.18
C TRP A 251 4.25 2.26 5.41
N ALA A 252 4.14 0.93 5.39
CA ALA A 252 3.54 0.10 6.43
C ALA A 252 4.16 0.24 7.83
N ARG A 253 5.30 0.93 7.97
CA ARG A 253 6.00 1.16 9.25
C ARG A 253 6.20 2.62 9.59
N TYR A 254 5.37 3.52 9.04
CA TYR A 254 5.42 4.97 9.30
C TYR A 254 5.60 5.31 10.77
N ASN A 255 4.89 4.67 11.71
CA ASN A 255 4.96 5.01 13.13
C ASN A 255 6.28 4.60 13.81
N VAL A 256 6.86 3.48 13.38
CA VAL A 256 7.90 2.77 14.13
C VAL A 256 9.25 2.70 13.43
N SER A 257 9.29 3.02 12.13
CA SER A 257 10.54 3.09 11.38
C SER A 257 11.47 4.16 11.95
N ASP A 258 12.75 3.83 12.01
CA ASP A 258 13.87 4.71 12.35
C ASP A 258 14.72 5.07 11.10
N GLY A 259 14.22 4.74 9.91
CA GLY A 259 14.87 5.01 8.63
C GLY A 259 14.80 3.85 7.63
N TYR A 260 14.48 2.63 8.08
CA TYR A 260 14.21 1.51 7.18
C TYR A 260 12.87 1.69 6.46
N TRP A 261 12.73 1.08 5.28
CA TRP A 261 11.48 1.15 4.53
C TRP A 261 10.81 -0.23 4.48
N ALA A 262 9.55 -0.31 4.89
CA ALA A 262 8.78 -1.55 4.76
C ALA A 262 8.29 -1.66 3.31
N SER A 263 8.93 -2.57 2.56
CA SER A 263 8.89 -2.69 1.09
C SER A 263 9.46 -1.48 0.36
N GLU A 264 10.75 -1.52 0.01
CA GLU A 264 11.40 -0.44 -0.77
C GLU A 264 10.72 -0.27 -2.15
N GLN A 265 10.05 -1.32 -2.64
CA GLN A 265 9.20 -1.31 -3.83
C GLN A 265 8.04 -0.31 -3.76
N ASN A 266 7.59 0.09 -2.56
CA ASN A 266 6.48 1.04 -2.38
C ASN A 266 6.92 2.52 -2.39
N ILE A 267 8.05 2.82 -3.04
CA ILE A 267 8.47 4.18 -3.36
C ILE A 267 8.15 4.45 -4.84
N TYR A 268 7.02 5.12 -5.10
CA TYR A 268 6.47 5.43 -6.42
C TYR A 268 6.74 6.88 -6.80
N SER A 269 7.14 7.13 -8.04
CA SER A 269 7.56 8.44 -8.54
C SER A 269 6.45 9.50 -8.49
N PHE A 270 5.20 9.10 -8.69
CA PHE A 270 4.03 9.99 -8.72
C PHE A 270 3.53 10.42 -7.32
N LEU A 271 4.07 9.85 -6.24
CA LEU A 271 3.68 10.17 -4.87
C LEU A 271 4.64 11.14 -4.19
N THR A 272 4.07 11.98 -3.33
CA THR A 272 4.82 12.74 -2.33
C THR A 272 4.73 12.05 -0.98
N TYR A 273 5.83 11.96 -0.24
CA TYR A 273 5.92 11.24 1.03
C TYR A 273 5.99 12.20 2.22
N GLN A 274 5.15 11.99 3.21
CA GLN A 274 5.15 12.77 4.43
C GLN A 274 5.83 12.01 5.57
N ASP A 275 6.74 12.66 6.30
CA ASP A 275 7.34 12.10 7.51
C ASP A 275 6.53 12.37 8.79
N LYS A 276 7.00 11.82 9.92
CA LYS A 276 6.35 11.98 11.24
C LYS A 276 6.13 13.43 11.66
N LYS A 277 6.94 14.37 11.16
CA LYS A 277 6.89 15.80 11.50
C LYS A 277 6.05 16.60 10.51
N GLY A 278 5.57 15.98 9.43
CA GLY A 278 4.79 16.63 8.39
C GLY A 278 5.64 17.20 7.25
N LYS A 279 6.96 16.97 7.24
CA LYS A 279 7.80 17.39 6.12
C LYS A 279 7.49 16.48 4.91
N LEU A 280 7.38 17.10 3.74
CA LEU A 280 7.20 16.42 2.46
C LEU A 280 8.54 16.06 1.82
N TRP A 281 8.56 14.94 1.12
CA TRP A 281 9.70 14.33 0.47
C TRP A 281 9.26 13.79 -0.89
N SER A 282 10.04 14.04 -1.93
CA SER A 282 9.88 13.36 -3.21
C SER A 282 10.28 11.88 -3.11
N ALA A 283 9.86 11.07 -4.09
CA ALA A 283 10.30 9.69 -4.22
C ALA A 283 11.83 9.56 -4.32
N GLU A 284 12.48 10.46 -5.06
CA GLU A 284 13.95 10.48 -5.21
C GLU A 284 14.65 10.77 -3.88
N GLU A 285 14.19 11.76 -3.12
CA GLU A 285 14.78 12.06 -1.82
C GLU A 285 14.58 10.89 -0.83
N CYS A 286 13.45 10.18 -0.90
CA CYS A 286 13.21 8.97 -0.11
C CYS A 286 14.18 7.85 -0.48
N ARG A 287 14.38 7.56 -1.77
CA ARG A 287 15.36 6.56 -2.23
C ARG A 287 16.77 6.92 -1.79
N ALA A 288 17.18 8.18 -1.98
CA ALA A 288 18.51 8.65 -1.58
C ALA A 288 18.72 8.60 -0.05
N GLU A 289 17.69 8.87 0.76
CA GLU A 289 17.77 8.69 2.22
C GLU A 289 17.92 7.22 2.59
N LEU A 290 17.14 6.35 1.96
CA LEU A 290 17.16 4.91 2.20
C LEU A 290 18.53 4.33 1.84
N ASP A 291 19.13 4.69 0.72
CA ASP A 291 20.47 4.24 0.32
C ASP A 291 21.53 4.60 1.37
N ARG A 292 21.51 5.85 1.88
CA ARG A 292 22.39 6.29 2.97
C ARG A 292 22.13 5.51 4.26
N TYR A 293 20.86 5.23 4.56
CA TYR A 293 20.49 4.44 5.74
C TYR A 293 21.02 3.00 5.64
N LYS A 294 20.90 2.34 4.47
CA LYS A 294 21.37 0.96 4.23
C LYS A 294 22.87 0.80 4.50
N VAL A 295 23.69 1.79 4.10
CA VAL A 295 25.14 1.77 4.31
C VAL A 295 25.53 1.86 5.79
N SER A 296 24.82 2.68 6.57
CA SER A 296 25.19 3.02 7.95
C SER A 296 24.46 2.17 9.01
N SER A 297 23.31 1.57 8.67
CA SER A 297 22.41 0.96 9.63
C SER A 297 22.84 -0.44 10.08
N LEU A 298 22.89 -0.65 11.40
CA LEU A 298 23.03 -1.98 11.99
C LEU A 298 21.81 -2.87 11.70
N THR A 299 20.64 -2.27 11.45
CA THR A 299 19.41 -2.99 11.12
C THR A 299 19.57 -3.71 9.78
N TYR A 300 20.03 -3.01 8.73
CA TYR A 300 20.25 -3.62 7.41
C TYR A 300 21.42 -4.61 7.39
N LYS A 301 22.44 -4.41 8.23
CA LYS A 301 23.49 -5.43 8.43
C LYS A 301 22.97 -6.73 9.04
N SER A 302 21.73 -6.76 9.53
CA SER A 302 21.08 -7.94 10.12
C SER A 302 19.88 -8.46 9.31
N VAL A 303 19.77 -8.10 8.02
CA VAL A 303 18.81 -8.71 7.10
C VAL A 303 18.96 -10.24 7.13
N GLY A 304 17.84 -10.96 7.17
CA GLY A 304 17.78 -12.42 7.27
C GLY A 304 18.08 -13.00 8.66
N ILE A 305 18.51 -12.18 9.64
CA ILE A 305 18.95 -12.68 10.94
C ILE A 305 17.89 -12.42 12.01
N LYS A 306 17.24 -13.50 12.48
CA LYS A 306 16.31 -13.44 13.62
C LYS A 306 17.07 -13.13 14.92
N PRO A 307 16.56 -12.24 15.79
CA PRO A 307 17.17 -11.98 17.09
C PRO A 307 17.04 -13.21 18.00
N ALA A 308 18.09 -13.47 18.79
CA ALA A 308 18.12 -14.55 19.78
C ALA A 308 18.63 -14.05 21.14
N GLY A 309 18.46 -14.87 22.19
CA GLY A 309 18.95 -14.61 23.54
C GLY A 309 18.49 -13.25 24.10
N LEU A 310 19.44 -12.49 24.65
CA LEU A 310 19.17 -11.16 25.25
C LEU A 310 18.59 -10.17 24.24
N LYS A 311 19.05 -10.18 22.97
CA LYS A 311 18.52 -9.30 21.91
C LYS A 311 17.03 -9.56 21.68
N LEU A 312 16.61 -10.83 21.63
CA LEU A 312 15.20 -11.19 21.49
C LEU A 312 14.37 -10.72 22.69
N LEU A 313 14.88 -10.89 23.91
CA LEU A 313 14.18 -10.42 25.12
C LEU A 313 13.95 -8.91 25.09
N ILE A 314 14.98 -8.13 24.72
CA ILE A 314 14.87 -6.67 24.58
C ILE A 314 13.84 -6.29 23.51
N GLN A 315 13.87 -6.96 22.36
CA GLN A 315 12.90 -6.67 21.28
C GLN A 315 11.46 -7.05 21.67
N LYS A 316 11.26 -8.14 22.42
CA LYS A 316 9.94 -8.50 22.98
C LYS A 316 9.43 -7.43 23.95
N LEU A 317 10.30 -6.89 24.81
CA LEU A 317 9.94 -5.79 25.71
C LEU A 317 9.61 -4.50 24.93
N ARG A 318 10.38 -4.17 23.90
CA ARG A 318 10.10 -3.05 22.99
C ARG A 318 8.72 -3.17 22.36
N SER A 319 8.39 -4.35 21.82
CA SER A 319 7.08 -4.62 21.20
C SER A 319 5.95 -4.41 22.22
N LYS A 320 6.06 -5.00 23.42
CA LYS A 320 5.10 -4.77 24.52
C LYS A 320 4.94 -3.30 24.88
N ALA A 321 6.03 -2.55 24.96
CA ALA A 321 6.00 -1.12 25.27
C ALA A 321 5.28 -0.30 24.20
N ILE A 322 5.48 -0.61 22.91
CA ILE A 322 4.76 0.03 21.79
C ILE A 322 3.25 -0.18 21.93
N TYR A 323 2.82 -1.43 22.14
CA TYR A 323 1.40 -1.76 22.26
C TYR A 323 0.79 -1.17 23.54
N TYR A 324 1.51 -1.23 24.67
CA TYR A 324 1.06 -0.63 25.92
C TYR A 324 0.83 0.87 25.77
N ARG A 325 1.81 1.59 25.19
CA ARG A 325 1.68 3.03 24.92
C ARG A 325 0.50 3.33 24.01
N TYR A 326 0.32 2.54 22.95
CA TYR A 326 -0.77 2.70 22.00
C TYR A 326 -2.15 2.53 22.67
N TYR A 327 -2.37 1.41 23.36
CA TYR A 327 -3.64 1.15 24.02
C TYR A 327 -3.91 2.08 25.20
N LEU A 328 -2.89 2.45 25.98
CA LEU A 328 -3.02 3.45 27.03
C LEU A 328 -3.45 4.80 26.46
N GLY A 329 -2.82 5.25 25.37
CA GLY A 329 -3.22 6.48 24.67
C GLY A 329 -4.68 6.44 24.23
N ARG A 330 -5.15 5.30 23.71
CA ARG A 330 -6.56 5.12 23.32
C ARG A 330 -7.52 5.16 24.51
N ILE A 331 -7.15 4.55 25.64
CA ILE A 331 -7.93 4.60 26.88
C ILE A 331 -8.04 6.05 27.34
N VAL A 332 -6.93 6.78 27.41
CA VAL A 332 -6.90 8.20 27.78
C VAL A 332 -7.80 9.02 26.85
N MET A 333 -7.67 8.88 25.53
CA MET A 333 -8.54 9.59 24.57
C MET A 333 -10.01 9.21 24.70
N SER A 334 -10.31 7.94 25.02
CA SER A 334 -11.68 7.51 25.29
C SER A 334 -12.26 8.15 26.55
N VAL A 335 -11.45 8.30 27.60
CA VAL A 335 -11.85 8.98 28.84
C VAL A 335 -12.08 10.47 28.58
N LEU A 336 -11.12 11.15 27.95
CA LEU A 336 -11.20 12.58 27.61
C LEU A 336 -12.49 12.92 26.84
N ARG A 337 -12.85 12.10 25.84
CA ARG A 337 -14.10 12.25 25.09
C ARG A 337 -15.36 12.12 25.95
N ARG A 338 -15.38 11.19 26.92
CA ARG A 338 -16.54 10.97 27.80
C ARG A 338 -16.73 12.10 28.80
N ILE A 339 -15.65 12.78 29.18
CA ILE A 339 -15.68 13.93 30.09
C ILE A 339 -15.76 15.28 29.36
N HIS A 340 -16.03 15.28 28.05
CA HIS A 340 -16.18 16.48 27.19
C HIS A 340 -14.97 17.43 27.17
N ILE A 341 -13.78 16.92 27.50
CA ILE A 341 -12.53 17.68 27.34
C ILE A 341 -12.04 17.42 25.91
N LYS A 342 -12.09 18.47 25.07
CA LYS A 342 -11.66 18.42 23.66
C LYS A 342 -10.16 18.29 23.51
#